data_AF-T0J4R7-F1
#
_entry.id   AF-T0J4R7-F1
#
_cell.length_a   1.000
_cell.length_b   1.000
_cell.length_c   1.000
_cell.angle_alpha   90.00
_cell.angle_beta   90.00
_cell.angle_gamma   90.00
#
_symmetry.space_group_name_H-M   'P 1'
#
loop_
_entity.id
_entity.type
_entity.pdbx_description
1 polymer ?
#
loop_
_entity_poly.entity_id
_entity_poly.type
_entity_poly.pdbx_seq_one_letter_code
_entity_poly.pdbx_strand_id
1 'polypeptide(L)'
;MQRERVAQRRLSCATGRQQDIVARQRAAGFSTLSASAYCVTVLTRAGRDGTLRFVTLRNGQTTPAIAFDTGFVSGFLKRETLPDDAPVMATLMPIAERCLAQTETDHDLCNAAGHMLGVRAARGELVPAS
;
A
#
# COMPACT_ATOMS: atom_id res chain seq x y z
N MET A 1 -12.17 15.50 10.88
CA MET A 1 -10.94 15.31 11.70
C MET A 1 -10.21 13.97 11.54
N GLN A 2 -10.81 12.77 11.75
CA GLN A 2 -10.05 11.50 11.62
C GLN A 2 -9.97 11.02 10.15
N ARG A 3 -11.06 11.18 9.38
CA ARG A 3 -11.13 10.79 7.94
C ARG A 3 -10.20 11.61 7.03
N GLU A 4 -10.05 12.92 7.27
CA GLU A 4 -9.14 13.77 6.48
C GLU A 4 -7.67 13.39 6.69
N ARG A 5 -7.29 13.01 7.92
CA ARG A 5 -5.93 12.53 8.21
C ARG A 5 -5.61 11.23 7.49
N VAL A 6 -6.59 10.33 7.34
CA VAL A 6 -6.43 9.09 6.57
C VAL A 6 -6.29 9.39 5.08
N ALA A 7 -7.11 10.29 4.53
CA ALA A 7 -7.00 10.70 3.13
C ALA A 7 -5.63 11.35 2.81
N GLN A 8 -5.13 12.21 3.69
CA GLN A 8 -3.81 12.85 3.51
C GLN A 8 -2.66 11.85 3.62
N ARG A 9 -2.75 10.87 4.53
CA ARG A 9 -1.77 9.78 4.64
C ARG A 9 -1.82 8.81 3.45
N ARG A 10 -3.00 8.58 2.88
CA ARG A 10 -3.13 7.81 1.64
C ARG A 10 -2.46 8.52 0.46
N LEU A 11 -2.52 9.85 0.42
CA LEU A 11 -1.85 10.61 -0.63
C LEU A 11 -0.34 10.37 -0.60
N SER A 12 0.31 10.37 0.57
CA SER A 12 1.76 10.11 0.64
C SER A 12 2.14 8.69 0.19
N CYS A 13 1.26 7.72 0.40
CA CYS A 13 1.42 6.36 -0.11
C CYS A 13 1.23 6.26 -1.62
N ALA A 14 0.13 6.81 -2.14
CA ALA A 14 -0.19 6.79 -3.56
C ALA A 14 0.83 7.56 -4.42
N THR A 15 1.48 8.59 -3.87
CA THR A 15 2.50 9.37 -4.56
C THR A 15 3.94 8.96 -4.24
N GLY A 16 4.16 7.84 -3.53
CA GLY A 16 5.51 7.35 -3.18
C GLY A 16 6.31 8.21 -2.17
N ARG A 17 5.74 9.29 -1.65
CA ARG A 17 6.41 10.21 -0.71
C ARG A 17 6.69 9.59 0.66
N GLN A 18 6.04 8.47 0.97
CA GLN A 18 6.24 7.80 2.25
C GLN A 18 7.68 7.31 2.43
N GLN A 19 8.38 6.95 1.35
CA GLN A 19 9.79 6.56 1.44
C GLN A 19 10.68 7.71 1.93
N ASP A 20 10.51 8.91 1.40
CA ASP A 20 11.26 10.09 1.84
C ASP A 20 11.01 10.41 3.33
N ILE A 21 9.81 10.12 3.83
CA ILE A 21 9.45 10.31 5.24
C ILE A 21 10.19 9.28 6.09
N VAL A 22 10.14 8.00 5.71
CA VAL A 22 10.82 6.90 6.42
C VAL A 22 12.34 7.10 6.41
N ALA A 23 12.92 7.48 5.27
CA ALA A 23 14.35 7.76 5.14
C ALA A 23 14.80 8.90 6.08
N ARG A 24 14.04 10.01 6.14
CA ARG A 24 14.34 11.12 7.06
C ARG A 24 14.21 10.73 8.53
N GLN A 25 13.21 9.93 8.88
CA GLN A 25 13.04 9.44 10.25
C GLN A 25 14.21 8.55 10.66
N ARG A 26 14.63 7.62 9.79
CA ARG A 26 15.80 6.75 10.04
C ARG A 26 17.09 7.55 10.15
N ALA A 27 17.31 8.53 9.27
CA ALA A 27 18.48 9.40 9.33
C ALA A 27 18.55 10.22 10.63
N ALA A 28 17.39 10.51 11.25
CA ALA A 28 17.29 11.16 12.55
C ALA A 28 17.35 10.18 13.74
N GLY A 29 17.64 8.89 13.51
CA GLY A 29 17.81 7.88 14.55
C GLY A 29 16.51 7.22 15.05
N PHE A 30 15.37 7.49 14.41
CA PHE A 30 14.10 6.87 14.81
C PHE A 30 13.96 5.45 14.23
N SER A 31 13.53 4.52 15.08
CA SER A 31 12.96 3.26 14.62
C SER A 31 11.54 3.51 14.11
N THR A 32 11.27 3.16 12.85
CA THR A 32 9.99 3.40 12.18
C THR A 32 9.69 2.27 11.22
N LEU A 33 8.40 2.08 10.92
CA LEU A 33 7.93 1.10 9.95
C LEU A 33 8.55 1.35 8.57
N SER A 34 8.69 0.29 7.76
CA SER A 34 8.93 0.45 6.33
C SER A 34 7.78 1.23 5.67
N ALA A 35 8.02 1.82 4.50
CA ALA A 35 6.97 2.56 3.83
C ALA A 35 5.81 1.63 3.42
N SER A 36 6.13 0.41 2.98
CA SER A 36 5.14 -0.64 2.70
C SER A 36 4.29 -0.98 3.92
N ALA A 37 4.92 -1.24 5.08
CA ALA A 37 4.20 -1.58 6.29
C ALA A 37 3.27 -0.44 6.75
N TYR A 38 3.77 0.79 6.69
CA TYR A 38 2.97 1.98 6.97
C TYR A 38 1.79 2.11 6.00
N CYS A 39 2.04 2.02 4.69
CA CYS A 39 1.03 2.26 3.67
C CYS A 39 -0.06 1.19 3.65
N VAL A 40 0.31 -0.10 3.75
CA VAL A 40 -0.67 -1.19 3.87
C VAL A 40 -1.54 -1.01 5.11
N THR A 41 -0.96 -0.56 6.23
CA THR A 41 -1.72 -0.27 7.45
C THR A 41 -2.72 0.88 7.26
N VAL A 42 -2.29 1.98 6.64
CA VAL A 42 -3.15 3.14 6.35
C VAL A 42 -4.29 2.75 5.40
N LEU A 43 -4.00 1.99 4.35
CA LEU A 43 -4.99 1.55 3.37
C LEU A 43 -6.00 0.56 3.99
N THR A 44 -5.52 -0.41 4.77
CA THR A 44 -6.38 -1.34 5.53
C THR A 44 -7.34 -0.57 6.44
N ARG A 45 -6.85 0.43 7.18
CA ARG A 45 -7.68 1.26 8.04
C ARG A 45 -8.70 2.06 7.23
N ALA A 46 -8.29 2.68 6.13
CA ALA A 46 -9.21 3.40 5.24
C ALA A 46 -10.32 2.50 4.71
N GLY A 47 -9.99 1.24 4.38
CA GLY A 47 -10.92 0.21 3.98
C GLY A 47 -11.93 -0.15 5.07
N ARG A 48 -11.45 -0.40 6.29
CA ARG A 48 -12.30 -0.67 7.46
C ARG A 48 -13.22 0.52 7.80
N ASP A 49 -12.73 1.74 7.63
CA ASP A 49 -13.49 2.97 7.87
C ASP A 49 -14.48 3.32 6.72
N GLY A 50 -14.53 2.52 5.65
CA GLY A 50 -15.40 2.75 4.49
C GLY A 50 -15.02 3.95 3.63
N THR A 51 -13.75 4.39 3.69
CA THR A 51 -13.23 5.59 3.00
C THR A 51 -12.21 5.28 1.90
N LEU A 52 -11.97 3.98 1.65
CA LEU A 52 -11.08 3.52 0.60
C LEU A 52 -11.70 3.80 -0.78
N ARG A 53 -10.90 4.41 -1.64
CA ARG A 53 -11.29 4.89 -2.98
C ARG A 53 -10.08 4.92 -3.89
N PHE A 54 -10.28 4.74 -5.19
CA PHE A 54 -9.22 4.85 -6.19
C PHE A 54 -8.60 6.25 -6.19
N VAL A 55 -7.30 6.29 -6.45
CA VAL A 55 -6.54 7.54 -6.62
C VAL A 55 -5.95 7.53 -8.02
N THR A 56 -6.10 8.64 -8.73
CA THR A 56 -5.47 8.89 -10.02
C THR A 56 -4.72 10.22 -9.97
N LEU A 57 -3.60 10.30 -10.70
CA LEU A 57 -2.88 11.55 -10.85
C LEU A 57 -3.59 12.45 -11.86
N ARG A 58 -3.53 13.77 -11.66
CA ARG A 58 -4.16 14.74 -12.57
C ARG A 58 -3.64 14.66 -14.00
N ASN A 59 -2.38 14.26 -14.17
CA ASN A 59 -1.74 14.07 -15.48
C ASN A 59 -2.08 12.70 -16.11
N GLY A 60 -2.91 11.88 -15.48
CA GLY A 60 -3.30 10.55 -15.97
C GLY A 60 -2.21 9.48 -15.88
N GLN A 61 -1.03 9.81 -15.34
CA GLN A 61 0.08 8.87 -15.25
C GLN A 61 -0.19 7.81 -14.18
N THR A 62 0.13 6.56 -14.51
CA THR A 62 0.17 5.45 -13.55
C THR A 62 1.63 5.24 -13.14
N THR A 63 1.98 5.67 -11.93
CA THR A 63 3.27 5.33 -11.31
C THR A 63 3.20 3.95 -10.67
N PRO A 64 4.33 3.32 -10.31
CA PRO A 64 4.32 2.04 -9.58
C PRO A 64 3.52 2.11 -8.26
N ALA A 65 3.59 3.25 -7.56
CA ALA A 65 2.81 3.49 -6.33
C ALA A 65 1.29 3.62 -6.60
N ILE A 66 0.90 4.25 -7.72
CA ILE A 66 -0.52 4.34 -8.13
C ILE A 66 -1.04 2.98 -8.59
N ALA A 67 -0.24 2.20 -9.32
CA ALA A 67 -0.58 0.84 -9.72
C ALA A 67 -0.83 -0.04 -8.48
N PHE A 68 0.05 0.06 -7.48
CA PHE A 68 -0.09 -0.61 -6.20
C PHE A 68 -1.35 -0.17 -5.44
N ASP A 69 -1.62 1.13 -5.27
CA ASP A 69 -2.84 1.62 -4.59
C ASP A 69 -4.10 1.13 -5.30
N THR A 70 -4.10 1.16 -6.64
CA THR A 70 -5.23 0.69 -7.46
C THR A 70 -5.51 -0.79 -7.23
N GLY A 71 -4.46 -1.62 -7.26
CA GLY A 71 -4.56 -3.04 -6.95
C GLY A 71 -5.11 -3.26 -5.54
N PHE A 72 -4.54 -2.59 -4.54
CA PHE A 72 -4.98 -2.71 -3.16
C PHE A 72 -6.45 -2.35 -2.96
N VAL A 73 -6.89 -1.24 -3.54
CA VAL A 73 -8.30 -0.80 -3.48
C VAL A 73 -9.20 -1.86 -4.10
N SER A 74 -8.84 -2.39 -5.28
CA SER A 74 -9.58 -3.46 -5.95
C SER A 74 -9.69 -4.71 -5.07
N GLY A 75 -8.56 -5.24 -4.60
CA GLY A 75 -8.53 -6.47 -3.80
C GLY A 75 -9.29 -6.35 -2.49
N PHE A 76 -9.13 -5.21 -1.80
CA PHE A 76 -9.82 -4.98 -0.52
C PHE A 76 -11.34 -4.89 -0.68
N LEU A 77 -11.81 -4.18 -1.72
CA LEU A 77 -13.25 -3.96 -1.94
C LEU A 77 -13.95 -5.20 -2.48
N LYS A 78 -13.32 -5.95 -3.40
CA LYS A 78 -13.93 -7.14 -3.99
C LYS A 78 -13.94 -8.34 -3.06
N ARG A 79 -13.04 -8.41 -2.08
CA ARG A 79 -12.96 -9.49 -1.08
C ARG A 79 -12.89 -10.89 -1.70
N GLU A 80 -12.16 -10.99 -2.82
CA GLU A 80 -12.01 -12.24 -3.56
C GLU A 80 -11.32 -13.32 -2.76
N THR A 81 -11.41 -14.55 -3.26
CA THR A 81 -10.65 -15.66 -2.70
C THR A 81 -9.23 -15.65 -3.28
N LEU A 82 -8.21 -15.60 -2.42
CA LEU A 82 -6.85 -15.90 -2.89
C LEU A 82 -6.72 -17.40 -3.19
N PRO A 83 -5.96 -17.77 -4.23
CA PRO A 83 -5.62 -19.17 -4.47
C PRO A 83 -4.71 -19.69 -3.34
N ASP A 84 -4.69 -21.01 -3.17
CA ASP A 84 -3.98 -21.68 -2.06
C ASP A 84 -2.46 -21.47 -2.11
N ASP A 85 -1.91 -21.25 -3.30
CA ASP A 85 -0.50 -20.98 -3.57
C ASP A 85 -0.16 -19.47 -3.58
N ALA A 86 -1.10 -18.60 -3.22
CA ALA A 86 -0.88 -17.17 -3.21
C ALA A 86 0.30 -16.79 -2.29
N PRO A 87 1.25 -15.95 -2.75
CA PRO A 87 2.36 -15.49 -1.94
C PRO A 87 1.93 -14.91 -0.59
N VAL A 88 2.64 -15.29 0.48
CA VAL A 88 2.37 -14.82 1.84
C VAL A 88 2.79 -13.36 2.04
N MET A 89 2.35 -12.74 3.14
CA MET A 89 2.71 -11.35 3.49
C MET A 89 4.22 -11.09 3.40
N ALA A 90 5.06 -11.97 3.95
CA ALA A 90 6.51 -11.80 3.93
C ALA A 90 7.09 -11.71 2.50
N THR A 91 6.47 -12.36 1.51
CA THR A 91 6.87 -12.29 0.10
C THR A 91 6.36 -11.03 -0.58
N LEU A 92 5.14 -10.58 -0.23
CA LEU A 92 4.49 -9.43 -0.86
C LEU A 92 5.04 -8.08 -0.37
N MET A 93 5.43 -7.99 0.91
CA MET A 93 5.88 -6.73 1.50
C MET A 93 7.13 -6.13 0.82
N PRO A 94 8.18 -6.90 0.49
CA PRO A 94 9.33 -6.37 -0.27
C PRO A 94 8.96 -5.86 -1.67
N ILE A 95 7.98 -6.48 -2.34
CA ILE A 95 7.51 -6.01 -3.65
C ILE A 95 6.78 -4.66 -3.47
N ALA A 96 5.88 -4.58 -2.49
CA ALA A 96 5.19 -3.34 -2.12
C ALA A 96 6.19 -2.23 -1.79
N GLU A 97 7.29 -2.54 -1.10
CA GLU A 97 8.34 -1.58 -0.78
C GLU A 97 8.96 -0.96 -2.04
N ARG A 98 9.32 -1.79 -3.04
CA ARG A 98 9.87 -1.31 -4.32
C ARG A 98 8.87 -0.49 -5.13
N CYS A 99 7.61 -0.92 -5.16
CA CYS A 99 6.52 -0.18 -5.82
C CYS A 99 6.32 1.20 -5.19
N LEU A 100 6.27 1.29 -3.86
CA LEU A 100 6.11 2.55 -3.14
C LEU A 100 7.37 3.41 -3.19
N ALA A 101 8.54 2.81 -3.39
CA ALA A 101 9.80 3.50 -3.67
C ALA A 101 9.98 3.92 -5.13
N GLN A 102 9.03 3.58 -6.01
CA GLN A 102 9.11 3.84 -7.45
C GLN A 102 10.37 3.25 -8.09
N THR A 103 10.93 2.18 -7.51
CA THR A 103 12.09 1.45 -8.05
C THR A 103 11.70 0.17 -8.77
N GLU A 104 10.43 -0.26 -8.64
CA GLU A 104 9.86 -1.34 -9.44
C GLU A 104 9.33 -0.77 -10.77
N THR A 105 9.79 -1.31 -11.89
CA THR A 105 9.36 -0.85 -13.23
C THR A 105 8.16 -1.62 -13.74
N ASP A 106 7.90 -2.82 -13.20
CA ASP A 106 6.75 -3.63 -13.57
C ASP A 106 5.49 -3.14 -12.82
N HIS A 107 4.66 -2.39 -13.53
CA HIS A 107 3.41 -1.86 -12.99
C HIS A 107 2.36 -2.95 -12.74
N ASP A 108 2.36 -4.02 -13.53
CA ASP A 108 1.43 -5.14 -13.37
C ASP A 108 1.77 -5.94 -12.12
N LEU A 109 3.07 -6.14 -11.86
CA LEU A 109 3.55 -6.70 -10.60
C LEU A 109 3.11 -5.84 -9.40
N CYS A 110 3.24 -4.52 -9.49
CA CYS A 110 2.79 -3.61 -8.43
C CYS A 110 1.29 -3.69 -8.20
N ASN A 111 0.50 -3.75 -9.28
CA ASN A 111 -0.94 -3.92 -9.20
C ASN A 111 -1.31 -5.26 -8.55
N ALA A 112 -0.72 -6.37 -9.00
CA ALA A 112 -0.97 -7.70 -8.45
C ALA A 112 -0.58 -7.81 -6.97
N ALA A 113 0.59 -7.28 -6.60
CA ALA A 113 1.03 -7.23 -5.21
C ALA A 113 0.05 -6.42 -4.34
N GLY A 114 -0.37 -5.24 -4.84
CA GLY A 114 -1.40 -4.44 -4.21
C GLY A 114 -2.70 -5.22 -4.02
N HIS A 115 -3.20 -5.86 -5.08
CA HIS A 115 -4.44 -6.66 -5.05
C HIS A 115 -4.39 -7.75 -4.00
N MET A 116 -3.34 -8.57 -3.99
CA MET A 116 -3.19 -9.65 -3.00
C MET A 116 -3.12 -9.12 -1.56
N LEU A 117 -2.37 -8.03 -1.34
CA LEU A 117 -2.31 -7.35 -0.05
C LEU A 117 -3.69 -6.80 0.38
N GLY A 118 -4.45 -6.24 -0.56
CA GLY A 118 -5.80 -5.75 -0.34
C GLY A 118 -6.78 -6.86 0.07
N VAL A 119 -6.76 -7.99 -0.63
CA VAL A 119 -7.59 -9.16 -0.30
C VAL A 119 -7.26 -9.68 1.11
N ARG A 120 -5.98 -9.86 1.44
CA ARG A 120 -5.53 -10.31 2.76
C ARG A 120 -5.93 -9.34 3.87
N ALA A 121 -5.75 -8.03 3.63
CA ALA A 121 -6.18 -6.99 4.55
C ALA A 121 -7.70 -7.01 4.82
N ALA A 122 -8.51 -7.28 3.79
CA ALA A 122 -9.96 -7.42 3.94
C ALA A 122 -10.37 -8.66 4.74
N ARG A 123 -9.56 -9.71 4.74
CA ARG A 123 -9.71 -10.91 5.58
C ARG A 123 -9.22 -10.73 7.02
N GLY A 124 -8.62 -9.57 7.33
CA GLY A 124 -8.10 -9.27 8.66
C GLY A 124 -6.66 -9.69 8.90
N GLU A 125 -5.95 -10.18 7.88
CA GLU A 125 -4.51 -10.44 7.98
C GLU A 125 -3.76 -9.13 8.29
N LEU A 126 -2.85 -9.19 9.26
CA LEU A 126 -2.08 -8.04 9.72
C LEU A 126 -0.72 -8.01 9.05
N VAL A 127 -0.22 -6.81 8.80
CA VAL A 127 1.18 -6.62 8.40
C VAL A 127 2.08 -7.14 9.52
N PRO A 128 3.08 -8.00 9.23
CA PRO A 128 4.03 -8.45 10.22
C PRO A 128 4.73 -7.26 10.87
N ALA A 129 4.76 -7.21 12.21
CA ALA A 129 5.64 -6.29 12.91
C ALA A 129 7.08 -6.69 12.63
N SER A 130 7.88 -5.75 12.13
CA SER A 130 9.33 -5.90 11.95
C SER A 130 10.04 -5.32 13.18
#